data_AF-A0A6M0RCD2-F1
#
_entry.id   AF-A0A6M0RCD2-F1
#
_cell.length_a   1.000
_cell.length_b   1.000
_cell.length_c   1.000
_cell.angle_alpha   90.00
_cell.angle_beta   90.00
_cell.angle_gamma   90.00
#
_symmetry.space_group_name_H-M   'P 1'
#
loop_
_entity.id
_entity.type
_entity.pdbx_description
1 polymer ?
#
loop_
_entity_poly.entity_id
_entity_poly.type
_entity_poly.pdbx_seq_one_letter_code
_entity_poly.pdbx_strand_id
1 'polypeptide(L)'
;MSNPYANMINIFREEGKYFNTSNPGIGTISSITPLKINYNDFVLNRENLKVNKDISLEIGNEVFLYPTENEQTYIVICVVI
;
A
#
# COMPACT_ATOMS: atom_id res chain seq x y z
N MET A 1 25.29 -21.43 -13.11
CA MET A 1 24.40 -21.37 -14.29
C MET A 1 23.71 -20.01 -14.30
N SER A 2 23.86 -19.24 -15.38
CA SER A 2 23.19 -17.93 -15.53
C SER A 2 21.71 -18.15 -15.83
N ASN A 3 20.80 -17.47 -15.12
CA ASN A 3 19.37 -17.55 -15.39
C ASN A 3 19.11 -17.01 -16.81
N PRO A 4 18.64 -17.83 -17.77
CA PRO A 4 18.47 -17.42 -19.16
C PRO A 4 17.42 -16.32 -19.34
N TYR A 5 16.55 -16.13 -18.35
CA TYR A 5 15.50 -15.11 -18.35
C TYR A 5 15.90 -13.83 -17.60
N ALA A 6 17.12 -13.74 -17.07
CA ALA A 6 17.54 -12.61 -16.25
C ALA A 6 17.36 -11.26 -16.97
N ASN A 7 17.66 -11.21 -18.27
CA ASN A 7 17.51 -9.99 -19.06
C ASN A 7 16.04 -9.57 -19.20
N MET A 8 15.16 -10.52 -19.55
CA MET A 8 13.72 -10.28 -19.65
C MET A 8 13.12 -9.84 -18.31
N ILE A 9 13.51 -10.47 -17.21
CA ILE A 9 13.07 -10.07 -15.85
C ILE A 9 13.55 -8.65 -15.52
N ASN A 10 14.77 -8.29 -15.90
CA ASN A 10 15.29 -6.95 -15.68
C ASN A 10 14.52 -5.90 -16.48
N ILE A 11 14.22 -6.18 -17.76
CA ILE A 11 13.38 -5.29 -18.59
C ILE A 11 12.02 -5.07 -17.92
N PHE A 12 11.34 -6.13 -17.49
CA PHE A 12 10.05 -5.97 -16.80
C PHE A 12 10.15 -5.16 -15.51
N ARG A 13 11.23 -5.30 -14.75
CA ARG A 13 11.44 -4.47 -13.55
C ARG A 13 11.70 -3.02 -13.88
N GLU A 14 12.49 -2.73 -14.92
CA GLU A 14 12.81 -1.35 -15.30
C GLU A 14 11.58 -0.66 -15.87
N GLU A 15 10.89 -1.27 -16.83
CA GLU A 15 9.66 -0.73 -17.41
C GLU A 15 8.56 -0.61 -16.35
N GLY A 16 8.42 -1.62 -15.48
CA GLY A 16 7.44 -1.61 -14.38
C GLY A 16 7.60 -0.42 -13.43
N LYS A 17 8.83 0.02 -13.14
CA LYS A 17 9.07 1.20 -12.29
C LYS A 17 8.49 2.49 -12.86
N TYR A 18 8.50 2.64 -14.19
CA TYR A 18 8.07 3.89 -14.84
C TYR A 18 6.59 3.85 -15.22
N PHE A 19 6.08 2.68 -15.62
CA PHE A 19 4.74 2.55 -16.19
C PHE A 19 3.71 1.98 -15.20
N ASN A 20 4.14 1.30 -14.14
CA ASN A 20 3.27 0.81 -13.06
C ASN A 20 3.62 1.54 -11.76
N THR A 21 3.56 2.88 -11.78
CA THR A 21 3.85 3.66 -10.58
C THR A 21 2.77 3.42 -9.53
N SER A 22 3.23 3.18 -8.30
CA SER A 22 2.38 2.93 -7.16
C SER A 22 1.58 4.19 -6.85
N ASN A 23 0.30 4.20 -7.22
CA ASN A 23 -0.53 5.38 -7.02
C ASN A 23 -1.05 5.44 -5.58
N PRO A 24 -1.04 6.63 -4.96
CA PRO A 24 -1.75 6.82 -3.71
C PRO A 24 -3.25 6.69 -3.93
N GLY A 25 -3.97 6.37 -2.86
CA GLY A 25 -5.42 6.22 -2.94
C GLY A 25 -6.10 6.30 -1.58
N ILE A 26 -7.41 6.12 -1.60
CA ILE A 26 -8.27 6.22 -0.42
C ILE A 26 -8.67 4.82 0.02
N GLY A 27 -8.52 4.54 1.32
CA GLY A 27 -9.01 3.31 1.94
C GLY A 27 -9.97 3.60 3.08
N THR A 28 -10.79 2.62 3.46
CA THR A 28 -11.76 2.75 4.56
C THR A 28 -11.39 1.82 5.70
N ILE A 29 -11.41 2.33 6.93
CA ILE A 29 -11.07 1.54 8.12
C ILE A 29 -12.22 0.59 8.46
N SER A 30 -11.97 -0.72 8.38
CA SER A 30 -12.96 -1.75 8.68
C SER A 30 -12.85 -2.31 10.10
N SER A 31 -11.67 -2.20 10.72
CA SER A 31 -11.42 -2.64 12.11
C SER A 31 -10.22 -1.88 12.70
N ILE A 32 -10.21 -1.63 14.01
CA ILE A 32 -9.10 -0.97 14.73
C ILE A 32 -8.20 -1.97 15.46
N THR A 33 -8.76 -3.06 16.01
CA THR A 33 -8.02 -4.01 16.85
C THR A 33 -8.33 -5.46 16.44
N PRO A 34 -7.58 -6.06 15.50
CA PRO A 34 -6.43 -5.51 14.77
C PRO A 34 -6.84 -4.52 13.67
N LEU A 35 -5.94 -3.59 13.34
CA LEU A 35 -6.18 -2.58 12.31
C LEU A 35 -6.33 -3.25 10.94
N LYS A 36 -7.45 -2.98 10.27
CA LYS A 36 -7.74 -3.40 8.90
C LYS A 36 -8.28 -2.24 8.10
N ILE A 37 -7.76 -2.08 6.89
CA ILE A 37 -8.15 -1.01 5.97
C ILE A 37 -8.51 -1.67 4.64
N ASN A 38 -9.72 -1.41 4.17
CA ASN A 38 -10.17 -1.84 2.86
C ASN A 38 -9.62 -0.84 1.84
N TYR A 39 -8.86 -1.33 0.87
CA TYR A 39 -8.26 -0.54 -0.19
C TYR A 39 -8.54 -1.22 -1.53
N ASN A 40 -9.38 -0.61 -2.35
CA ASN A 40 -9.95 -1.24 -3.55
C ASN A 40 -10.53 -2.62 -3.22
N ASP A 41 -10.06 -3.67 -3.89
CA ASP A 41 -10.50 -5.06 -3.69
C ASP A 41 -9.68 -5.82 -2.62
N PHE A 42 -8.73 -5.15 -1.95
CA PHE A 42 -7.82 -5.76 -0.99
C PHE A 42 -8.08 -5.29 0.44
N VAL A 43 -7.77 -6.16 1.41
CA VAL A 43 -7.77 -5.81 2.84
C VAL A 43 -6.33 -5.74 3.32
N LEU A 44 -5.91 -4.53 3.71
CA LEU A 44 -4.59 -4.30 4.29
C LEU A 44 -4.64 -4.61 5.79
N ASN A 45 -3.78 -5.52 6.23
CA ASN A 45 -3.62 -5.87 7.64
C ASN A 45 -2.61 -4.94 8.30
N ARG A 46 -2.56 -4.96 9.64
CA ARG A 46 -1.63 -4.15 10.44
C ARG A 46 -0.17 -4.26 9.99
N GLU A 47 0.27 -5.44 9.55
CA GLU A 47 1.61 -5.72 9.05
C GLU A 47 1.95 -5.00 7.72
N ASN A 48 0.93 -4.68 6.93
CA ASN A 48 1.08 -3.93 5.68
C ASN A 48 1.02 -2.41 5.90
N LEU A 49 0.81 -1.94 7.13
CA LEU A 49 0.45 -0.55 7.40
C LEU A 49 1.47 0.15 8.31
N LYS A 50 2.03 1.26 7.82
CA LYS A 50 2.78 2.23 8.61
C LYS A 50 1.83 3.37 8.97
N VAL A 51 1.57 3.54 10.25
CA VAL A 51 0.60 4.51 10.77
C VAL A 51 1.31 5.46 11.70
N ASN A 52 1.13 6.76 11.50
CA ASN A 52 1.61 7.75 12.45
C ASN A 52 0.77 7.69 13.75
N LYS A 53 1.42 7.77 14.91
CA LYS A 53 0.77 7.70 16.23
C LYS A 53 -0.16 8.86 16.50
N ASP A 54 0.05 9.99 15.82
CA ASP A 54 -0.72 11.22 16.04
C ASP A 54 -2.06 11.23 15.28
N ILE A 55 -2.35 10.19 14.49
CA ILE A 55 -3.60 10.09 13.72
C ILE A 55 -4.61 9.28 14.53
N SER A 56 -5.74 9.89 14.86
CA SER A 56 -6.88 9.17 15.43
C SER A 56 -7.60 8.39 14.32
N LEU A 57 -7.76 7.09 14.51
CA LEU A 57 -8.36 6.19 13.53
C LEU A 57 -9.65 5.60 14.10
N GLU A 58 -10.78 5.88 13.45
CA GLU A 58 -12.08 5.32 13.82
C GLU A 58 -12.64 4.40 12.72
N ILE A 59 -13.46 3.42 13.12
CA ILE A 59 -14.10 2.51 12.16
C ILE A 59 -15.01 3.34 11.25
N GLY A 60 -14.89 3.13 9.94
CA GLY A 60 -15.64 3.87 8.92
C GLY A 60 -14.94 5.15 8.44
N ASN A 61 -13.84 5.58 9.05
CA ASN A 61 -13.06 6.69 8.48
C ASN A 61 -12.44 6.32 7.15
N GLU A 62 -12.38 7.30 6.25
CA GLU A 62 -11.57 7.23 5.05
C GLU A 62 -10.16 7.73 5.37
N VAL A 63 -9.15 7.08 4.81
CA VAL A 63 -7.76 7.43 5.00
C VAL A 63 -7.02 7.50 3.68
N PHE A 64 -6.07 8.42 3.60
CA PHE A 64 -5.17 8.52 2.47
C PHE A 64 -3.98 7.58 2.65
N LEU A 65 -3.82 6.66 1.69
CA LEU A 65 -2.80 5.63 1.68
C LEU A 65 -1.76 5.95 0.61
N TYR A 66 -0.50 5.93 1.02
CA TYR A 66 0.63 6.06 0.12
C TYR A 66 1.44 4.76 0.06
N PRO A 67 1.53 4.08 -1.09
CA PRO A 67 2.32 2.87 -1.23
C PRO A 67 3.82 3.15 -1.09
N THR A 68 4.55 2.22 -0.47
CA THR A 68 6.02 2.23 -0.48
C THR A 68 6.57 1.54 -1.73
N GLU A 69 7.88 1.63 -1.99
CA GLU A 69 8.54 1.08 -3.20
C GLU A 69 8.27 -0.42 -3.45
N ASN A 70 7.87 -1.17 -2.43
CA ASN A 70 7.58 -2.60 -2.54
C ASN A 70 6.10 -2.91 -2.84
N GLU A 71 5.21 -1.91 -2.86
CA GLU A 71 3.74 -2.01 -3.05
C GLU A 71 2.98 -2.97 -2.12
N GLN A 72 3.67 -3.56 -1.14
CA GLN A 72 3.12 -4.47 -0.13
C GLN A 72 2.91 -3.77 1.20
N THR A 73 3.54 -2.61 1.38
CA THR A 73 3.42 -1.78 2.57
C THR A 73 2.92 -0.39 2.19
N TYR A 74 1.99 0.14 2.97
CA TYR A 74 1.32 1.42 2.76
C TYR A 74 1.49 2.30 3.99
N ILE A 75 1.64 3.60 3.76
CA ILE A 75 1.72 4.63 4.79
C ILE A 75 0.35 5.31 4.88
N VAL A 76 -0.25 5.30 6.06
CA VAL A 76 -1.45 6.09 6.37
C VAL A 76 -1.00 7.52 6.67
N ILE A 77 -1.32 8.45 5.76
CA ILE A 77 -0.88 9.85 5.87
C ILE A 77 -1.86 10.67 6.73
N CYS A 78 -3.15 10.56 6.44
CA CYS A 78 -4.19 11.31 7.13
C CYS A 78 -5.55 10.61 7.02
N VAL A 79 -6.48 11.05 7.87
CA VAL A 79 -7.91 10.79 7.72
C VAL A 79 -8.49 11.85 6.79
N VAL A 80 -9.35 11.43 5.87
CA VAL A 80 -10.14 12.29 4.98
C VAL A 80 -11.49 12.51 5.69
N ILE A 81 -11.84 13.78 5.95
CA ILE A 81 -13.06 14.21 6.65
C ILE A 81 -13.95 14.98 5.67
#